data_AF-A0AA38NY42-F1
#
_entry.id   AF-A0AA38NY42-F1
#
_cell.length_a   1.000
_cell.length_b   1.000
_cell.length_c   1.000
_cell.angle_alpha   90.00
_cell.angle_beta   90.00
_cell.angle_gamma   90.00
#
_symmetry.space_group_name_H-M   'P 1'
#
loop_
_entity.id
_entity.type
_entity.pdbx_description
1 polymer ?
#
loop_
_entity_poly.entity_id
_entity_poly.type
_entity_poly.pdbx_seq_one_letter_code
_entity_poly.pdbx_strand_id
1 'polypeptide(L)'
;MATSGKSGTSRDYLRWSVTSDYTALLFSNTTAGPSPAPLKQLVGYTRVKGIAAGQSATAQLSVTLGSIARVGENGDSVLYPGTFQLWVDTDVDGNGLARTTFELMGNQEVISEWPQP
;
A
#
# COMPACT_ATOMS: atom_id res chain seq x y z
N MET A 1 37.95 10.18 -48.52
CA MET A 1 38.06 9.69 -47.13
C MET A 1 37.89 10.87 -46.18
N ALA A 2 36.72 11.00 -45.56
CA ALA A 2 36.51 11.67 -44.28
C ALA A 2 35.13 11.22 -43.80
N THR A 3 35.09 10.59 -42.63
CA THR A 3 34.01 9.78 -42.09
C THR A 3 32.88 10.60 -41.50
N SER A 4 31.67 10.11 -41.73
CA SER A 4 30.43 10.39 -40.99
C SER A 4 30.63 10.30 -39.47
N GLY A 5 30.20 11.32 -38.75
CA GLY A 5 29.95 11.28 -37.31
C GLY A 5 28.65 12.01 -37.01
N LYS A 6 27.52 11.29 -37.07
CA LYS A 6 26.22 11.80 -36.64
C LYS A 6 26.26 12.07 -35.14
N SER A 7 26.17 13.34 -34.78
CA SER A 7 25.70 13.81 -33.48
C SER A 7 24.31 13.22 -33.21
N GLY A 8 24.20 12.48 -32.11
CA GLY A 8 22.98 11.79 -31.70
C GLY A 8 23.02 11.54 -30.19
N THR A 9 23.12 12.61 -29.41
CA THR A 9 22.80 12.59 -27.98
C THR A 9 21.29 12.40 -27.84
N SER A 10 20.81 11.38 -27.14
CA SER A 10 19.62 11.49 -26.26
C SER A 10 19.16 10.13 -25.71
N ARG A 11 19.57 9.82 -24.49
CA ARG A 11 18.70 9.47 -23.34
C ARG A 11 17.39 8.69 -23.59
N ASP A 12 17.40 7.58 -24.34
CA ASP A 12 16.18 6.79 -24.62
C ASP A 12 16.18 5.35 -24.07
N TYR A 13 17.07 5.02 -23.15
CA TYR A 13 16.97 3.74 -22.43
C TYR A 13 16.08 3.94 -21.20
N LEU A 14 15.01 3.14 -21.10
CA LEU A 14 13.99 3.07 -20.04
C LEU A 14 12.68 3.85 -20.26
N ARG A 15 12.20 3.98 -21.51
CA ARG A 15 10.78 4.31 -21.74
C ARG A 15 9.94 3.03 -21.79
N TRP A 16 8.94 2.96 -20.90
CA TRP A 16 7.91 1.92 -20.87
C TRP A 16 7.22 1.80 -22.23
N SER A 17 7.55 0.77 -23.02
CA SER A 17 7.08 0.60 -24.41
C SER A 17 5.98 -0.45 -24.57
N VAL A 18 5.63 -1.15 -23.49
CA VAL A 18 4.68 -2.27 -23.49
C VAL A 18 3.47 -1.88 -22.65
N THR A 19 2.28 -2.19 -23.16
CA THR A 19 1.04 -2.10 -22.38
C THR A 19 1.04 -3.18 -21.32
N SER A 20 0.85 -2.83 -20.06
CA SER A 20 0.83 -3.80 -18.96
C SER A 20 -0.25 -3.50 -17.94
N ASP A 21 -0.61 -4.53 -17.18
CA ASP A 21 -1.41 -4.35 -15.98
C ASP A 21 -0.50 -3.95 -14.81
N TYR A 22 -1.09 -3.34 -13.79
CA TYR A 22 -0.43 -3.02 -12.54
C TYR A 22 -1.30 -3.45 -11.36
N THR A 23 -0.73 -4.19 -10.42
CA THR A 23 -1.38 -4.57 -9.16
C THR A 23 -0.82 -3.70 -8.06
N ALA A 24 -1.67 -2.94 -7.39
CA ALA A 24 -1.30 -2.12 -6.25
C ALA A 24 -1.72 -2.81 -4.95
N LEU A 25 -0.80 -2.89 -3.99
CA LEU A 25 -1.04 -3.37 -2.64
C LEU A 25 -0.96 -2.20 -1.66
N LEU A 26 -1.95 -2.06 -0.78
CA LEU A 26 -1.94 -1.07 0.28
C LEU A 26 -1.68 -1.76 1.62
N PHE A 27 -0.57 -1.39 2.25
CA PHE A 27 -0.19 -1.87 3.57
C PHE A 27 -0.50 -0.82 4.64
N SER A 28 -0.74 -1.31 5.87
CA SER A 28 -0.90 -0.50 7.07
C SER A 28 -0.01 -1.02 8.20
N ASN A 29 0.43 -0.14 9.09
CA ASN A 29 0.88 -0.51 10.43
C ASN A 29 0.48 0.52 11.49
N THR A 30 0.53 0.07 12.74
CA THR A 30 0.32 0.91 13.92
C THR A 30 0.92 0.22 15.15
N THR A 31 1.25 0.99 16.19
CA THR A 31 1.52 0.47 17.53
C THR A 31 0.28 0.52 18.44
N ALA A 32 -0.86 1.02 17.95
CA ALA A 32 -2.12 1.03 18.70
C ALA A 32 -2.61 -0.40 18.96
N GLY A 33 -3.14 -0.66 20.16
CA GLY A 33 -3.58 -2.00 20.59
C GLY A 33 -2.48 -2.86 21.23
N PRO A 34 -2.72 -4.17 21.40
CA PRO A 34 -1.83 -5.04 22.17
C PRO A 34 -0.48 -5.27 21.50
N SER A 35 0.55 -5.56 22.30
CA SER A 35 1.87 -5.96 21.82
C SER A 35 1.98 -7.49 21.69
N PRO A 36 2.79 -8.00 20.74
CA PRO A 36 3.60 -7.27 19.76
C PRO A 36 2.75 -6.67 18.61
N ALA A 37 3.19 -5.52 18.10
CA ALA A 37 2.59 -4.91 16.91
C ALA A 37 3.12 -5.57 15.62
N PRO A 38 2.27 -5.76 14.59
CA PRO A 38 2.71 -6.29 13.31
C PRO A 38 3.62 -5.27 12.58
N LEU A 39 4.59 -5.77 11.82
CA LEU A 39 5.43 -4.92 10.97
C LEU A 39 4.59 -4.19 9.90
N LYS A 40 3.64 -4.91 9.30
CA LYS A 40 2.65 -4.43 8.32
C LYS A 40 1.52 -5.44 8.11
N GLN A 41 0.37 -4.97 7.64
CA GLN A 41 -0.78 -5.77 7.23
C GLN A 41 -1.31 -5.27 5.89
N LEU A 42 -1.78 -6.16 5.02
CA LEU A 42 -2.43 -5.77 3.77
C LEU A 42 -3.87 -5.33 4.07
N VAL A 43 -4.21 -4.08 3.75
CA VAL A 43 -5.53 -3.49 4.06
C VAL A 43 -6.36 -3.20 2.82
N GLY A 44 -5.77 -3.30 1.64
CA GLY A 44 -6.47 -3.19 0.37
C GLY A 44 -5.57 -3.60 -0.80
N TYR A 45 -6.19 -3.99 -1.91
CA TYR A 45 -5.48 -4.21 -3.16
C TYR A 45 -6.40 -3.95 -4.34
N THR A 46 -5.81 -3.63 -5.49
CA THR A 46 -6.55 -3.52 -6.76
C THR A 46 -5.63 -3.83 -7.93
N ARG A 47 -6.23 -4.13 -9.09
CA ARG A 47 -5.50 -4.33 -10.35
C ARG A 47 -6.07 -3.39 -11.40
N VAL A 48 -5.21 -2.49 -11.89
CA VAL A 48 -5.49 -1.62 -13.02
C VAL A 48 -5.00 -2.31 -14.29
N LYS A 49 -5.87 -2.44 -15.28
CA LYS A 49 -5.60 -3.21 -16.49
C LYS A 49 -5.24 -2.32 -17.68
N GLY A 50 -4.37 -2.81 -18.55
CA GLY A 50 -4.13 -2.25 -19.88
C GLY A 50 -3.55 -0.83 -19.86
N ILE A 51 -2.65 -0.53 -18.93
CA ILE A 51 -1.97 0.76 -18.89
C ILE A 51 -1.02 0.83 -20.10
N ALA A 52 -1.40 1.63 -21.09
CA ALA A 52 -0.62 1.79 -22.31
C ALA A 52 0.71 2.52 -22.03
N ALA A 53 1.70 2.27 -22.89
CA ALA A 53 3.00 2.93 -22.85
C ALA A 53 2.89 4.46 -22.71
N GLY A 54 3.53 5.01 -21.69
CA GLY A 54 3.54 6.47 -21.42
C GLY A 54 2.21 7.05 -20.92
N GLN A 55 1.19 6.22 -20.68
CA GLN A 55 -0.07 6.66 -20.08
C GLN A 55 -0.06 6.47 -18.55
N SER A 56 -0.98 7.15 -17.87
CA SER A 56 -1.21 6.99 -16.44
C SER A 56 -2.63 6.52 -16.19
N ALA A 57 -2.83 5.83 -15.09
CA ALA A 57 -4.14 5.40 -14.63
C ALA A 57 -4.21 5.56 -13.11
N THR A 58 -5.42 5.70 -12.59
CA THR A 58 -5.65 5.83 -11.14
C THR A 58 -6.08 4.49 -10.57
N ALA A 59 -5.40 4.05 -9.52
CA ALA A 59 -5.82 2.91 -8.71
C ALA A 59 -6.61 3.42 -7.50
N GLN A 60 -7.85 2.98 -7.34
CA GLN A 60 -8.65 3.26 -6.13
C GLN A 60 -8.53 2.08 -5.15
N LEU A 61 -8.05 2.36 -3.94
CA LEU A 61 -7.97 1.41 -2.85
C LEU A 61 -8.81 1.94 -1.68
N SER A 62 -9.79 1.15 -1.24
CA SER A 62 -10.65 1.51 -0.11
C SER A 62 -10.12 0.86 1.17
N VAL A 63 -10.01 1.64 2.24
CA VAL A 63 -9.68 1.15 3.58
C VAL A 63 -10.96 1.11 4.39
N THR A 64 -11.29 -0.07 4.94
CA THR A 64 -12.47 -0.25 5.81
C THR A 64 -12.03 -0.26 7.27
N LEU A 65 -12.94 0.05 8.19
CA LEU A 65 -12.65 -0.09 9.63
C LEU A 65 -12.23 -1.52 9.99
N GLY A 66 -12.89 -2.53 9.42
CA GLY A 66 -12.51 -3.93 9.62
C GLY A 66 -11.11 -4.27 9.12
N SER A 67 -10.62 -3.63 8.06
CA SER A 67 -9.27 -3.88 7.53
C SER A 67 -8.13 -3.35 8.42
N ILE A 68 -8.42 -2.40 9.31
CA ILE A 68 -7.44 -1.81 10.23
C ILE A 68 -7.64 -2.22 11.70
N ALA A 69 -8.75 -2.92 12.00
CA ALA A 69 -9.00 -3.46 13.32
C ALA A 69 -7.94 -4.52 13.69
N ARG A 70 -7.64 -4.60 14.98
CA ARG A 70 -6.72 -5.59 15.54
C ARG A 70 -7.47 -6.58 16.41
N VAL A 71 -6.90 -7.79 16.52
CA VAL A 71 -7.46 -8.83 17.37
C VAL A 71 -7.04 -8.57 18.83
N GLY A 72 -8.02 -8.50 19.73
CA GLY A 72 -7.82 -8.40 21.17
C GLY A 72 -7.46 -9.75 21.82
N GLU A 73 -7.11 -9.74 23.10
CA GLU A 73 -6.65 -10.95 23.82
C GLU A 73 -7.70 -12.07 23.90
N ASN A 74 -8.99 -11.71 23.90
CA ASN A 74 -10.13 -12.61 23.92
C ASN A 74 -10.58 -13.06 22.51
N GLY A 75 -9.90 -12.62 21.45
CA GLY A 75 -10.21 -12.92 20.05
C GLY A 75 -11.08 -11.88 19.34
N ASP A 76 -11.60 -10.88 20.06
CA ASP A 76 -12.46 -9.85 19.47
C ASP A 76 -11.74 -9.02 18.41
N SER A 77 -12.47 -8.56 17.40
CA SER A 77 -11.98 -7.54 16.47
C SER A 77 -12.24 -6.16 17.05
N VAL A 78 -11.17 -5.40 17.30
CA VAL A 78 -11.20 -4.14 18.03
C VAL A 78 -10.53 -3.03 17.23
N LEU A 79 -11.18 -1.88 17.16
CA LEU A 79 -10.59 -0.63 16.72
C LEU A 79 -9.86 0.03 17.88
N TYR A 80 -8.56 0.22 17.74
CA TYR A 80 -7.75 0.93 18.72
C TYR A 80 -7.43 2.34 18.22
N PRO A 81 -7.70 3.39 19.01
CA PRO A 81 -7.30 4.75 18.66
C PRO A 81 -5.77 4.87 18.61
N GLY A 82 -5.28 5.69 17.69
CA GLY A 82 -3.86 5.95 17.50
C GLY A 82 -3.49 6.27 16.06
N THR A 83 -2.19 6.38 15.82
CA THR A 83 -1.63 6.73 14.51
C THR A 83 -1.42 5.48 13.65
N PHE A 84 -1.90 5.53 12.42
CA PHE A 84 -1.74 4.48 11.41
C PHE A 84 -0.94 5.02 10.23
N GLN A 85 0.09 4.28 9.80
CA GLN A 85 0.81 4.57 8.57
C GLN A 85 0.27 3.67 7.47
N LEU A 86 0.03 4.25 6.30
CA LEU A 86 -0.37 3.55 5.09
C LEU A 86 0.69 3.72 4.01
N TRP A 87 0.90 2.69 3.19
CA TRP A 87 1.76 2.83 2.03
C TRP A 87 1.45 1.87 0.89
N VAL A 88 1.72 2.32 -0.33
CA VAL A 88 1.55 1.53 -1.55
C VAL A 88 2.82 0.73 -1.83
N ASP A 89 2.64 -0.57 -2.06
CA ASP A 89 3.64 -1.56 -2.45
C ASP A 89 4.90 -1.60 -1.58
N THR A 90 5.88 -2.42 -1.99
CA THR A 90 7.22 -2.38 -1.45
C THR A 90 8.27 -2.44 -2.54
N ASP A 91 9.34 -1.68 -2.40
CA ASP A 91 10.53 -1.83 -3.22
C ASP A 91 11.33 -3.10 -2.84
N VAL A 92 12.46 -3.29 -3.52
CA VAL A 92 13.36 -4.44 -3.32
C VAL A 92 13.98 -4.52 -1.91
N ASP A 93 14.06 -3.38 -1.23
CA ASP A 93 14.59 -3.27 0.13
C ASP A 93 13.46 -3.31 1.19
N GLY A 94 12.21 -3.43 0.75
CA GLY A 94 11.03 -3.53 1.61
C GLY A 94 10.42 -2.18 2.01
N ASN A 95 10.87 -1.05 1.44
CA ASN A 95 10.32 0.27 1.72
C ASN A 95 9.05 0.53 0.90
N GLY A 96 8.11 1.31 1.46
CA GLY A 96 6.89 1.67 0.76
C GLY A 96 7.13 2.75 -0.29
N LEU A 97 6.50 2.63 -1.46
CA LEU A 97 6.73 3.56 -2.59
C LEU A 97 6.16 4.96 -2.32
N ALA A 98 4.97 5.02 -1.72
CA ALA A 98 4.32 6.25 -1.29
C ALA A 98 3.67 6.02 0.07
N ARG A 99 3.93 6.92 1.03
CA ARG A 99 3.43 6.79 2.41
C ARG A 99 2.49 7.94 2.77
N THR A 100 1.51 7.65 3.60
CA THR A 100 0.67 8.64 4.26
C THR A 100 0.35 8.17 5.68
N THR A 101 -0.12 9.08 6.53
CA THR A 101 -0.47 8.81 7.91
C THR A 101 -1.85 9.37 8.19
N PHE A 102 -2.63 8.66 9.00
CA PHE A 102 -3.85 9.19 9.59
C PHE A 102 -3.93 8.80 11.07
N GLU A 103 -4.79 9.49 11.82
CA GLU A 103 -5.03 9.20 13.23
C GLU A 103 -6.49 8.79 13.44
N LEU A 104 -6.69 7.66 14.11
CA LEU A 104 -8.00 7.24 14.60
C LEU A 104 -8.18 7.77 16.02
N MET A 105 -9.12 8.67 16.21
CA MET A 105 -9.39 9.31 17.50
C MET A 105 -10.61 8.70 18.19
N GLY A 106 -10.74 8.94 19.49
CA GLY A 106 -11.85 8.46 20.31
C GLY A 106 -11.43 7.33 21.25
N ASN A 107 -12.39 6.51 21.66
CA ASN A 107 -12.16 5.35 22.51
C ASN A 107 -12.00 4.08 21.67
N GLN A 108 -11.42 3.03 22.27
CA GLN A 108 -11.43 1.71 21.63
C GLN A 108 -12.86 1.20 21.46
N GLU A 109 -13.12 0.48 20.38
CA GLU A 109 -14.45 -0.04 20.04
C GLU A 109 -14.35 -1.48 19.52
N VAL A 110 -15.16 -2.39 20.08
CA VAL A 110 -15.29 -3.76 19.57
C VAL A 110 -16.24 -3.75 18.38
N ILE A 111 -15.77 -4.18 17.21
CA ILE A 111 -16.57 -4.22 15.97
C ILE A 111 -17.02 -5.63 15.60
N SER A 112 -16.47 -6.66 16.26
CA SER A 112 -16.94 -8.03 16.17
C SER A 112 -16.50 -8.80 17.42
N GLU A 113 -17.47 -9.35 18.14
CA GLU A 113 -17.22 -10.23 19.28
C GLU A 113 -16.82 -11.63 18.81
N TRP A 114 -15.87 -12.22 19.53
CA TRP A 114 -15.46 -13.60 19.34
C TRP A 114 -16.21 -14.53 20.32
N PRO A 115 -16.86 -15.60 19.83
CA PRO A 115 -17.54 -16.56 20.70
C PRO A 115 -16.59 -17.19 21.72
N GLN A 116 -16.98 -17.17 22.99
CA GLN A 116 -16.20 -17.77 24.07
C GLN A 116 -16.58 -19.26 24.25
N PRO A 117 -15.62 -20.14 24.61
CA PRO A 117 -15.88 -21.57 24.86
C PRO A 117 -16.88 -21.85 25.99
#